data_AF-A0A7X7GT27-F1
#
_entry.id   AF-A0A7X7GT27-F1
#
_cell.length_a   1.000
_cell.length_b   1.000
_cell.length_c   1.000
_cell.angle_alpha   90.00
_cell.angle_beta   90.00
_cell.angle_gamma   90.00
#
_symmetry.space_group_name_H-M   'P 1'
#
loop_
_entity.id
_entity.type
_entity.pdbx_description
1 polymer ?
#
loop_
_entity_poly.entity_id
_entity_poly.type
_entity_poly.pdbx_seq_one_letter_code
_entity_poly.pdbx_strand_id
1 'polypeptide(L)' 'DEALCVDEVVTVPVQVNGKVRGRVELHREADEATAREAALADEAVQKATAGKTVRKVVYVPGRILNLIVG' A
#
# COMPACT_ATOMS: atom_id res chain seq x y z
N ASP A 1 -23.86 -7.82 -22.44
CA ASP A 1 -22.42 -7.85 -22.77
C ASP A 1 -21.66 -7.54 -21.49
N GLU A 2 -21.43 -8.59 -20.70
CA GLU A 2 -20.99 -8.57 -19.29
C GLU A 2 -19.47 -8.80 -19.20
N ALA A 3 -18.68 -8.12 -20.03
CA ALA A 3 -17.27 -8.46 -20.26
C ALA A 3 -16.29 -7.30 -20.03
N LEU A 4 -16.55 -6.41 -19.06
CA LEU A 4 -15.58 -5.37 -18.67
C LEU A 4 -15.43 -5.27 -17.14
N CYS A 5 -15.42 -6.40 -16.44
CA CYS A 5 -14.65 -6.51 -15.20
C CYS A 5 -13.17 -6.58 -15.58
N VAL A 6 -12.64 -5.48 -16.16
CA VAL A 6 -11.20 -5.29 -16.18
C VAL A 6 -10.87 -4.98 -14.74
N ASP A 7 -10.44 -6.02 -14.03
CA ASP A 7 -9.76 -5.89 -12.77
C ASP A 7 -8.52 -5.01 -12.99
N GLU A 8 -8.72 -3.70 -12.91
CA GLU A 8 -7.68 -2.69 -13.13
C GLU A 8 -6.72 -2.75 -11.94
N VAL A 9 -5.69 -3.58 -12.08
CA VAL A 9 -4.55 -3.57 -11.19
C VAL A 9 -3.80 -2.26 -11.42
N VAL A 10 -3.61 -1.51 -10.34
CA VAL A 10 -2.90 -0.24 -10.32
C VAL A 10 -1.68 -0.33 -9.42
N THR A 11 -0.58 0.28 -9.86
CA THR A 11 0.63 0.38 -9.05
C THR A 11 0.51 1.53 -8.06
N VAL A 12 0.47 1.21 -6.77
CA VAL A 12 0.37 2.19 -5.68
C VAL A 12 1.75 2.38 -5.02
N PRO A 13 2.29 3.61 -4.95
CA PRO A 13 3.52 3.86 -4.21
C PRO A 13 3.28 3.74 -2.70
N VAL A 14 4.18 3.01 -2.03
CA VAL A 14 4.20 2.83 -0.58
C VAL A 14 5.21 3.78 0.05
N GLN A 15 4.74 4.57 1.01
CA GLN A 15 5.54 5.49 1.80
C GLN A 15 5.60 5.06 3.26
N VAL A 16 6.71 5.38 3.91
CA VAL A 16 6.88 5.29 5.37
C VAL A 16 7.36 6.63 5.87
N ASN A 17 6.57 7.27 6.74
CA ASN A 17 6.80 8.65 7.21
C ASN A 17 7.09 9.63 6.04
N GLY A 18 6.31 9.54 4.96
CA GLY A 18 6.40 10.42 3.79
C GLY A 18 7.52 10.10 2.79
N LYS A 19 8.38 9.11 3.07
CA LYS A 19 9.43 8.67 2.13
C LYS A 19 8.99 7.42 1.39
N VAL A 20 9.05 7.41 0.05
CA VAL A 20 8.75 6.22 -0.76
C VAL A 20 9.74 5.10 -0.43
N ARG A 21 9.22 3.90 -0.21
CA ARG A 21 9.98 2.68 0.12
C ARG A 21 9.77 1.56 -0.87
N GLY A 22 8.59 1.48 -1.47
CA GLY A 22 8.25 0.44 -2.43
C GLY A 22 7.06 0.84 -3.27
N ARG A 23 6.58 -0.11 -4.07
CA ARG A 23 5.35 -0.02 -4.84
C ARG A 23 4.65 -1.37 -4.76
N VAL A 24 3.33 -1.35 -4.63
CA VAL A 24 2.50 -2.57 -4.62
C VAL A 24 1.50 -2.50 -5.74
N GLU A 25 1.23 -3.63 -6.37
CA GLU A 25 0.17 -3.77 -7.35
C GLU A 25 -1.10 -4.21 -6.63
N LEU A 26 -2.16 -3.43 -6.77
CA LEU A 26 -3.43 -3.65 -6.08
C LEU A 26 -4.57 -3.47 -7.06
N HIS A 27 -5.67 -4.20 -6.90
CA HIS A 27 -6.90 -3.84 -7.61
C HIS A 27 -7.30 -2.42 -7.22
N ARG A 28 -7.89 -1.70 -8.17
CA ARG A 28 -8.40 -0.35 -7.95
C ARG A 28 -9.43 -0.26 -6.80
N GLU A 29 -10.12 -1.35 -6.52
CA GLU A 29 -11.11 -1.48 -5.45
C GLU A 29 -10.56 -2.16 -4.19
N ALA A 30 -9.26 -2.48 -4.14
CA ALA A 30 -8.64 -3.06 -2.95
C ALA A 30 -8.83 -2.13 -1.76
N ASP A 31 -9.13 -2.70 -0.60
CA ASP A 31 -9.29 -1.95 0.64
C ASP A 31 -7.94 -1.62 1.29
N GLU A 32 -7.99 -0.79 2.33
CA GLU A 32 -6.80 -0.41 3.09
C GLU A 32 -6.09 -1.63 3.72
N ALA A 33 -6.85 -2.63 4.17
CA ALA A 33 -6.29 -3.81 4.82
C ALA A 33 -5.43 -4.63 3.86
N THR A 34 -5.96 -4.90 2.66
CA THR A 34 -5.26 -5.57 1.56
C THR A 34 -4.04 -4.78 1.13
N ALA A 35 -4.19 -3.46 0.95
CA ALA A 35 -3.08 -2.58 0.58
C ALA A 35 -1.95 -2.59 1.61
N ARG A 36 -2.31 -2.55 2.89
CA ARG A 36 -1.38 -2.59 4.01
C ARG A 36 -0.66 -3.94 4.08
N GLU A 37 -1.36 -5.05 3.92
CA GLU A 37 -0.76 -6.39 3.94
C GLU A 37 0.27 -6.54 2.81
N ALA A 38 -0.12 -6.19 1.58
CA ALA A 38 0.78 -6.20 0.43
C ALA A 38 2.03 -5.33 0.66
N ALA A 39 1.85 -4.15 1.24
CA ALA A 39 2.96 -3.27 1.59
C ALA A 39 3.87 -3.83 2.69
N LEU A 40 3.31 -4.51 3.69
CA LEU A 40 4.09 -5.14 4.75
C LEU A 40 4.79 -6.43 4.29
N ALA A 41 4.46 -6.97 3.11
CA ALA A 41 5.21 -8.05 2.48
C ALA A 41 6.49 -7.55 1.75
N ASP A 42 6.58 -6.25 1.44
CA ASP A 42 7.76 -5.65 0.79
C ASP A 42 8.92 -5.51 1.79
N GLU A 43 10.08 -6.08 1.47
CA GLU A 43 11.26 -6.07 2.35
C GLU A 43 11.74 -4.65 2.72
N ALA A 44 11.67 -3.69 1.80
CA ALA A 44 12.11 -2.32 2.05
C ALA A 44 11.15 -1.62 3.03
N VAL A 45 9.86 -1.92 2.95
CA VAL A 45 8.85 -1.45 3.90
C VAL A 45 9.03 -2.13 5.27
N GLN A 46 9.26 -3.45 5.31
CA GLN A 46 9.57 -4.17 6.56
C GLN A 46 10.79 -3.58 7.25
N LYS A 47 11.90 -3.37 6.52
CA LYS A 47 13.12 -2.73 7.05
C LYS A 47 12.85 -1.31 7.57
N ALA A 48 11.99 -0.54 6.90
CA ALA A 48 11.65 0.83 7.30
C ALA A 48 10.73 0.90 8.53
N THR A 49 9.91 -0.14 8.76
CA THR A 49 8.95 -0.27 9.85
C THR A 49 9.46 -1.12 11.02
N ALA A 50 10.57 -1.84 10.85
CA ALA A 50 11.18 -2.68 11.88
C ALA A 50 11.42 -1.92 13.19
N GLY A 51 10.99 -2.52 14.30
CA GLY A 51 11.13 -1.94 15.64
C GLY A 51 10.25 -0.72 15.91
N LYS A 52 9.30 -0.38 15.03
CA LYS A 52 8.38 0.76 15.18
C LYS A 52 6.94 0.29 15.19
N THR A 53 6.07 1.08 15.83
CA THR A 53 4.63 0.81 15.80
C THR A 53 3.98 1.62 14.69
N VAL A 54 3.09 1.00 13.92
CA VAL A 54 2.25 1.73 12.95
C VAL A 54 1.20 2.51 13.73
N ARG A 55 1.30 3.85 13.70
CA ARG A 55 0.41 4.77 14.41
C ARG A 55 -0.82 5.12 13.59
N LYS A 56 -0.64 5.23 12.27
CA LYS A 56 -1.70 5.59 11.33
C LYS A 56 -1.37 5.04 9.96
N VAL A 57 -2.40 4.59 9.25
CA VAL A 57 -2.34 4.25 7.83
C VAL A 57 -3.14 5.31 7.08
N VAL A 58 -2.60 5.77 5.96
CA VAL A 58 -3.30 6.66 5.04
C VAL A 58 -3.31 5.99 3.69
N TYR A 59 -4.47 5.49 3.29
CA TYR A 59 -4.66 4.85 2.01
C TYR A 59 -5.61 5.67 1.13
N VAL A 60 -5.18 5.95 -0.09
CA VAL A 60 -6.01 6.52 -1.15
C VAL A 60 -5.93 5.55 -2.33
N PRO A 61 -7.02 4.84 -2.66
CA PRO A 61 -7.04 3.84 -3.73
C PRO A 61 -6.49 4.38 -5.04
N GLY A 62 -5.61 3.59 -5.66
CA GLY A 62 -4.93 3.93 -6.91
C GLY A 62 -3.99 5.15 -6.87
N ARG A 63 -3.73 5.74 -5.70
CA ARG A 63 -2.88 6.94 -5.56
C ARG A 63 -1.70 6.75 -4.64
N ILE A 64 -1.92 6.34 -3.39
CA ILE A 64 -0.86 6.30 -2.39
C ILE A 64 -1.24 5.43 -1.19
N LEU A 65 -0.25 4.78 -0.61
CA LEU A 65 -0.31 4.19 0.72
C LEU A 65 0.82 4.75 1.57
N ASN A 66 0.50 5.40 2.69
CA ASN A 66 1.51 5.96 3.61
C ASN A 66 1.33 5.37 5.01
N LEU A 67 2.39 4.73 5.51
CA LEU A 67 2.47 4.17 6.85
C LEU A 67 3.18 5.17 7.77
N ILE A 68 2.46 5.70 8.73
CA ILE A 68 3.02 6.56 9.78
C ILE A 68 3.48 5.67 10.92
N VAL A 69 4.78 5.70 11.21
CA VAL A 69 5.43 4.85 12.22
C VAL A 69 6.21 5.67 13.25
N GLY A 70 6.17 5.21 14.50
CA GLY A 70 6.87 5.79 15.66
C GLY A 70 6.42 5.16 16.97
#